data_AF-A0A4R7RQS7-F1
#
_entry.id   AF-A0A4R7RQS7-F1
#
_cell.length_a   1.000
_cell.length_b   1.000
_cell.length_c   1.000
_cell.angle_alpha   90.00
_cell.angle_beta   90.00
_cell.angle_gamma   90.00
#
_symmetry.space_group_name_H-M   'P 1'
#
loop_
_entity.id
_entity.type
_entity.pdbx_description
1 polymer ?
#
loop_
_entity_poly.entity_id
_entity_poly.type
_entity_poly.pdbx_seq_one_letter_code
_entity_poly.pdbx_strand_id
1 'polypeptide(L)'
;MPSFSKNLLPALAILMGLSACATVKRFTPDVTKIPLPSLPKFSTLKKVTSILPGMPDSDKATEDDPKLPFNARGTLGYGHTLRLHVYEGSRSTNRIYNGVAMIDAQGVINFGEIGSAKIGGATLPEAVEALKGTFRIGLRVTRPITIHVLSVEDVPVVAITGDVIKDEFIPAWDGMSIQQAVTVAGGRKLGSTNRTVYVIREGNRRFYSSLEAADKAEPEPGDIIFLSPDI
;
A
#
# COMPACT_ATOMS: atom_id res chain seq x y z
N MET A 1 20.23 -52.36 53.06
CA MET A 1 20.94 -52.83 51.85
C MET A 1 22.17 -51.94 51.64
N PRO A 2 23.36 -52.54 51.48
CA PRO A 2 24.66 -51.87 51.27
C PRO A 2 24.81 -51.45 49.79
N SER A 3 25.80 -50.72 49.26
CA SER A 3 27.22 -50.62 49.58
C SER A 3 27.86 -49.38 48.91
N PHE A 4 28.99 -48.95 49.49
CA PHE A 4 29.99 -48.03 48.94
C PHE A 4 30.90 -48.72 47.90
N SER A 5 31.29 -47.99 46.85
CA SER A 5 32.67 -47.96 46.26
C SER A 5 32.71 -46.79 45.27
N LYS A 6 33.58 -45.76 45.35
CA LYS A 6 35.05 -45.62 45.35
C LYS A 6 35.72 -46.15 44.07
N ASN A 7 36.47 -45.23 43.43
CA ASN A 7 37.57 -45.39 42.46
C ASN A 7 37.18 -45.27 40.98
N LEU A 8 37.93 -44.65 40.08
CA LEU A 8 39.16 -43.85 40.09
C LEU A 8 39.24 -43.21 38.68
N LEU A 9 39.72 -41.97 38.55
CA LEU A 9 40.37 -41.48 37.32
C LEU A 9 41.67 -42.27 37.08
N PRO A 10 42.12 -42.43 35.81
CA PRO A 10 43.05 -41.47 35.18
C PRO A 10 42.64 -41.15 33.72
N ALA A 11 42.71 -39.92 33.22
CA ALA A 11 43.87 -39.07 32.94
C ALA A 11 44.76 -39.55 31.77
N LEU A 12 44.76 -38.70 30.73
CA LEU A 12 45.93 -38.23 29.96
C LEU A 12 46.35 -38.94 28.65
N ALA A 13 46.75 -38.07 27.70
CA ALA A 13 47.32 -38.26 26.37
C ALA A 13 46.25 -38.50 25.27
N ILE A 14 46.05 -37.63 24.28
CA ILE A 14 47.06 -37.01 23.41
C ILE A 14 46.65 -35.58 23.04
N LEU A 15 47.42 -34.61 23.53
CA LEU A 15 47.72 -33.36 22.82
C LEU A 15 48.53 -33.73 21.56
N MET A 16 48.20 -33.15 20.41
CA MET A 16 49.13 -32.45 19.50
C MET A 16 48.43 -32.24 18.14
N GLY A 17 48.25 -30.97 17.78
CA GLY A 17 47.61 -30.54 16.54
C GLY A 17 47.46 -29.03 16.50
N LEU A 18 48.59 -28.35 16.57
CA LEU A 18 48.77 -26.91 16.56
C LEU A 18 48.14 -26.23 15.32
N SER A 19 47.58 -25.05 15.57
CA SER A 19 47.76 -23.83 14.78
C SER A 19 47.21 -23.80 13.34
N ALA A 20 46.03 -23.20 13.19
CA ALA A 20 45.74 -22.34 12.06
C ALA A 20 44.78 -21.22 12.50
N CYS A 21 45.35 -20.07 12.85
CA CYS A 21 44.64 -18.80 12.88
C CYS A 21 44.21 -18.45 11.45
N ALA A 22 43.02 -18.87 11.04
CA ALA A 22 42.36 -18.31 9.86
C ALA A 22 41.50 -17.13 10.32
N THR A 23 42.05 -15.93 10.17
CA THR A 23 41.35 -14.66 10.24
C THR A 23 40.02 -14.74 9.47
N VAL A 24 38.91 -14.65 10.20
CA VAL A 24 37.58 -14.42 9.61
C VAL A 24 37.62 -13.02 8.99
N LYS A 25 37.87 -12.96 7.67
CA LYS A 25 37.65 -11.75 6.90
C LYS A 25 36.18 -11.41 7.03
N ARG A 26 35.91 -10.27 7.68
CA ARG A 26 34.62 -9.59 7.64
C ARG A 26 34.21 -9.46 6.17
N PHE A 27 33.22 -10.24 5.76
CA PHE A 27 32.42 -9.91 4.58
C PHE A 27 31.60 -8.68 4.95
N THR A 28 32.18 -7.50 4.75
CA THR A 28 31.39 -6.31 4.45
C THR A 28 30.92 -6.49 3.01
N PRO A 29 29.62 -6.73 2.74
CA PRO A 29 29.13 -6.61 1.39
C PRO A 29 29.36 -5.16 0.96
N ASP A 30 30.14 -5.01 -0.11
CA ASP A 30 30.38 -3.75 -0.80
C ASP A 30 29.02 -3.21 -1.28
N VAL A 31 28.47 -2.22 -0.56
CA VAL A 31 27.09 -1.70 -0.75
C VAL A 31 26.96 -0.90 -2.05
N THR A 32 28.00 -0.79 -2.88
CA THR A 32 28.00 0.04 -4.09
C THR A 32 27.50 -0.67 -5.35
N LYS A 33 27.00 -1.91 -5.27
CA LYS A 33 26.48 -2.64 -6.45
C LYS A 33 25.20 -3.41 -6.17
N ILE A 34 24.24 -2.78 -5.49
CA ILE A 34 22.84 -3.20 -5.63
C ILE A 34 22.41 -2.70 -7.01
N PRO A 35 22.07 -3.58 -7.99
CA PRO A 35 21.44 -3.12 -9.21
C PRO A 35 20.09 -2.51 -8.80
N LEU A 36 20.04 -1.17 -8.79
CA LEU A 36 18.77 -0.46 -8.69
C LEU A 36 17.89 -0.97 -9.84
N PRO A 37 16.66 -1.44 -9.58
CA PRO A 37 15.72 -1.68 -10.65
C PRO A 37 15.63 -0.39 -11.47
N SER A 38 15.71 -0.51 -12.79
CA SER A 38 15.61 0.64 -13.67
C SER A 38 14.32 1.39 -13.36
N LEU A 39 14.45 2.67 -13.02
CA LEU A 39 13.31 3.58 -12.88
C LEU A 39 12.42 3.43 -14.12
N PRO A 40 11.09 3.30 -13.96
CA PRO A 40 10.18 3.18 -15.08
C PRO A 40 10.34 4.38 -16.01
N LYS A 41 10.58 4.10 -17.29
CA LYS A 41 10.54 5.13 -18.35
C LYS A 41 9.07 5.43 -18.58
N PHE A 42 8.55 6.48 -17.95
CA PHE A 42 7.16 6.94 -18.07
C PHE A 42 6.84 7.56 -19.44
N SER A 43 7.03 6.81 -20.53
CA SER A 43 6.55 7.20 -21.85
C SER A 43 5.03 7.10 -21.98
N THR A 44 4.36 6.39 -21.06
CA THR A 44 2.90 6.17 -21.08
C THR A 44 2.11 7.23 -20.31
N LEU A 45 2.74 7.97 -19.37
CA LEU A 45 2.08 9.09 -18.67
C LEU A 45 1.81 10.29 -19.59
N LYS A 46 2.60 10.45 -20.67
CA LYS A 46 2.33 11.48 -21.70
C LYS A 46 1.04 11.21 -22.49
N LYS A 47 0.46 10.01 -22.40
CA LYS A 47 -0.74 9.64 -23.16
C LYS A 47 -2.04 9.75 -22.36
N VAL A 48 -1.96 10.00 -21.05
CA VAL A 48 -3.14 10.21 -20.19
C VAL A 48 -3.47 11.70 -20.05
N THR A 49 -2.50 12.59 -20.28
CA THR A 49 -2.73 14.05 -20.34
C THR A 49 -3.49 14.50 -21.59
N SER A 50 -3.67 13.63 -22.61
CA SER A 50 -4.26 14.01 -23.90
C SER A 50 -5.74 13.66 -24.08
N ILE A 51 -6.45 13.21 -23.04
CA ILE A 51 -7.84 12.71 -23.16
C ILE A 51 -8.88 13.68 -22.57
N LEU A 52 -8.46 14.76 -21.89
CA LEU A 52 -9.39 15.79 -21.41
C LEU A 52 -9.34 17.03 -22.30
N PRO A 53 -10.38 17.30 -23.12
CA PRO A 53 -10.47 18.57 -23.82
C PRO A 53 -10.83 19.66 -22.80
N GLY A 54 -9.85 20.51 -22.46
CA GLY A 54 -10.06 21.72 -21.66
C GLY A 54 -9.12 21.95 -20.46
N MET A 55 -8.13 21.08 -20.22
CA MET A 55 -7.13 21.32 -19.17
C MET A 55 -5.86 21.94 -19.80
N PRO A 56 -5.38 23.12 -19.36
CA PRO A 56 -4.19 23.72 -19.92
C PRO A 56 -2.95 22.88 -19.58
N ASP A 57 -2.03 22.72 -20.54
CA ASP A 57 -0.74 22.00 -20.43
C ASP A 57 0.22 22.57 -19.34
N SER A 58 -0.24 23.54 -18.55
CA SER A 58 0.51 24.26 -17.54
C SER A 58 0.32 23.76 -16.12
N ASP A 59 -0.54 22.77 -15.87
CA ASP A 59 -0.70 22.16 -14.53
C ASP A 59 0.44 21.15 -14.25
N LYS A 60 1.68 21.66 -14.33
CA LYS A 60 2.85 21.02 -13.75
C LYS A 60 2.89 21.45 -12.30
N ALA A 61 3.08 20.50 -11.38
CA ALA A 61 3.43 20.80 -9.99
C ALA A 61 4.41 21.98 -9.97
N THR A 62 4.03 23.05 -9.28
CA THR A 62 4.80 24.29 -9.24
C THR A 62 6.16 23.97 -8.60
N GLU A 63 7.26 24.57 -9.06
CA GLU A 63 8.58 24.33 -8.41
C GLU A 63 8.58 24.70 -6.92
N ASP A 64 7.62 25.53 -6.50
CA ASP A 64 7.39 25.95 -5.12
C ASP A 64 6.54 24.98 -4.28
N ASP A 65 6.01 23.88 -4.85
CA ASP A 65 5.32 22.87 -4.05
C ASP A 65 6.36 22.11 -3.20
N PRO A 66 6.23 22.12 -1.86
CA PRO A 66 7.19 21.44 -1.00
C PRO A 66 7.17 19.95 -1.33
N LYS A 67 8.29 19.43 -1.88
CA LYS A 67 8.46 17.99 -2.11
C LYS A 67 8.57 17.26 -0.78
N LEU A 68 7.43 16.91 -0.21
CA LEU A 68 7.36 16.12 1.00
C LEU A 68 7.52 14.64 0.64
N PRO A 69 8.47 13.92 1.26
CA PRO A 69 8.59 12.48 1.04
C PRO A 69 7.35 11.78 1.60
N PHE A 70 6.51 11.26 0.72
CA PHE A 70 5.34 10.48 1.15
C PHE A 70 5.75 9.06 1.55
N ASN A 71 5.31 8.64 2.74
CA ASN A 71 5.39 7.25 3.19
C ASN A 71 3.98 6.67 3.28
N ALA A 72 3.68 5.66 2.47
CA ALA A 72 2.36 5.02 2.41
C ALA A 72 1.89 4.42 3.76
N ARG A 73 2.84 4.07 4.64
CA ARG A 73 2.58 3.56 5.99
C ARG A 73 2.50 4.65 7.06
N GLY A 74 2.91 5.86 6.70
CA GLY A 74 2.91 7.02 7.58
C GLY A 74 1.53 7.66 7.70
N THR A 75 1.51 8.79 8.40
CA THR A 75 0.33 9.66 8.50
C THR A 75 0.37 10.75 7.44
N LEU A 76 -0.81 11.25 7.08
CA LEU A 76 -0.94 12.37 6.16
C LEU A 76 -0.58 13.69 6.87
N GLY A 77 0.27 14.49 6.23
CA GLY A 77 0.73 15.78 6.76
C GLY A 77 0.11 16.97 6.04
N TYR A 78 0.37 18.16 6.57
CA TYR A 78 0.12 19.42 5.85
C TYR A 78 0.90 19.42 4.52
N GLY A 79 0.27 19.93 3.46
CA GLY A 79 0.86 20.00 2.13
C GLY A 79 0.66 18.73 1.32
N HIS A 80 0.27 17.62 1.95
CA HIS A 80 0.00 16.38 1.22
C HIS A 80 -1.16 16.55 0.22
N THR A 81 -0.92 16.24 -1.06
CA THR A 81 -1.94 16.22 -2.11
C THR A 81 -2.47 14.81 -2.34
N LEU A 82 -3.79 14.65 -2.46
CA LEU A 82 -4.44 13.37 -2.76
C LEU A 82 -5.18 13.48 -4.08
N ARG A 83 -4.90 12.56 -5.01
CA ARG A 83 -5.69 12.39 -6.24
C ARG A 83 -6.77 11.35 -6.02
N LEU A 84 -8.03 11.77 -6.11
CA LEU A 84 -9.17 10.97 -5.68
C LEU A 84 -10.19 10.80 -6.81
N HIS A 85 -10.67 9.57 -6.97
CA HIS A 85 -11.93 9.30 -7.66
C HIS A 85 -12.96 8.75 -6.68
N VAL A 86 -14.16 9.30 -6.68
CA VAL A 86 -15.25 8.82 -5.83
C VAL A 86 -16.38 8.31 -6.70
N TYR A 87 -16.84 7.08 -6.40
CA TYR A 87 -17.92 6.42 -7.11
C TYR A 87 -19.08 6.12 -6.16
N GLU A 88 -20.28 6.27 -6.68
CA GLU A 88 -21.53 5.89 -6.02
C GLU A 88 -22.09 4.61 -6.67
N GLY A 89 -22.56 3.69 -5.84
CA GLY A 89 -23.26 2.47 -6.26
C GLY A 89 -22.35 1.26 -6.40
N SER A 90 -22.96 0.07 -6.31
CA SER A 90 -22.25 -1.22 -6.36
C SER A 90 -22.54 -2.05 -7.61
N ARG A 91 -23.69 -1.81 -8.27
CA ARG A 91 -24.12 -2.51 -9.50
C ARG A 91 -24.03 -1.61 -10.74
N SER A 92 -24.40 -0.35 -10.58
CA SER A 92 -24.20 0.71 -11.57
C SER A 92 -23.40 1.79 -10.86
N THR A 93 -22.15 1.93 -11.27
CA THR A 93 -21.17 2.79 -10.64
C THR A 93 -21.15 4.13 -11.36
N ASN A 94 -21.46 5.21 -10.65
CA ASN A 94 -21.38 6.56 -11.19
C ASN A 94 -20.22 7.31 -10.53
N ARG A 95 -19.33 7.92 -11.31
CA ARG A 95 -18.25 8.75 -10.77
C ARG A 95 -18.83 10.10 -10.36
N ILE A 96 -18.84 10.38 -9.06
CA ILE A 96 -19.43 11.60 -8.48
C ILE A 96 -18.38 12.66 -8.17
N TYR A 97 -17.10 12.28 -8.07
CA TYR A 97 -15.99 13.21 -7.89
C TYR A 97 -14.73 12.71 -8.56
N ASN A 98 -13.99 13.65 -9.14
CA ASN A 98 -12.65 13.47 -9.69
C ASN A 98 -11.87 14.75 -9.44
N GLY A 99 -10.78 14.68 -8.69
CA GLY A 99 -9.98 15.86 -8.41
C GLY A 99 -8.73 15.56 -7.60
N VAL A 100 -7.89 16.58 -7.49
CA VAL A 100 -6.75 16.63 -6.57
C VAL A 100 -7.13 17.54 -5.42
N ALA A 101 -6.85 17.11 -4.20
CA ALA A 101 -7.20 17.85 -3.00
C ALA A 101 -6.00 17.87 -2.04
N MET A 102 -5.62 19.07 -1.60
CA MET A 102 -4.48 19.29 -0.71
C MET A 102 -4.93 19.42 0.74
N ILE A 103 -4.12 18.89 1.65
CA ILE A 103 -4.31 19.04 3.09
C ILE A 103 -3.78 20.42 3.53
N ASP A 104 -4.65 21.24 4.10
CA ASP A 104 -4.30 22.57 4.61
C ASP A 104 -3.50 22.53 5.93
N ALA A 105 -3.06 23.69 6.41
CA ALA A 105 -2.24 23.81 7.62
C ALA A 105 -2.96 23.31 8.88
N GLN A 106 -4.29 23.29 8.83
CA GLN A 106 -5.17 22.78 9.86
C GLN A 106 -5.41 21.28 9.68
N GLY A 107 -4.77 20.59 8.73
CA GLY A 107 -4.94 19.16 8.49
C GLY A 107 -6.30 18.80 7.88
N VAL A 108 -6.95 19.73 7.19
CA VAL A 108 -8.28 19.58 6.60
C VAL A 108 -8.19 19.60 5.09
N ILE A 109 -8.99 18.78 4.43
CA ILE A 109 -9.28 18.91 3.00
C ILE A 109 -10.65 19.55 2.83
N ASN A 110 -10.74 20.54 1.96
CA ASN A 110 -12.00 21.20 1.60
C ASN A 110 -12.44 20.80 0.17
N PHE A 111 -13.67 20.30 0.05
CA PHE A 111 -14.30 19.91 -1.21
C PHE A 111 -15.40 20.90 -1.65
N GLY A 112 -15.38 22.13 -1.15
CA GLY A 112 -16.36 23.16 -1.47
C GLY A 112 -17.76 22.79 -0.96
N GLU A 113 -18.72 22.68 -1.87
CA GLU A 113 -20.12 22.40 -1.53
C GLU A 113 -20.35 21.01 -0.90
N ILE A 114 -19.43 20.07 -1.13
CA ILE A 114 -19.48 18.72 -0.52
C ILE A 114 -19.13 18.77 0.98
N GLY A 115 -18.38 19.79 1.39
CA GLY A 115 -17.91 19.97 2.77
C GLY A 115 -16.42 19.69 2.93
N SER A 116 -16.00 19.45 4.16
CA SER A 116 -14.59 19.28 4.52
C SER A 116 -14.35 18.01 5.35
N ALA A 117 -13.12 17.52 5.33
CA ALA A 117 -12.68 16.34 6.06
C ALA A 117 -11.36 16.60 6.77
N LYS A 118 -11.32 16.40 8.09
CA LYS A 118 -10.10 16.46 8.89
C LYS A 118 -9.36 15.13 8.76
N ILE A 119 -8.25 15.12 8.03
CA ILE A 119 -7.45 13.90 7.76
C ILE A 119 -5.96 14.05 8.08
N GLY A 120 -5.50 15.25 8.43
CA GLY A 120 -4.13 15.48 8.88
C GLY A 120 -3.85 14.71 10.18
N GLY A 121 -2.74 13.97 10.19
CA GLY A 121 -2.37 13.05 11.26
C GLY A 121 -2.98 11.65 11.13
N ALA A 122 -3.91 11.42 10.20
CA ALA A 122 -4.52 10.11 9.97
C ALA A 122 -3.69 9.27 8.98
N THR A 123 -3.79 7.96 9.09
CA THR A 123 -3.31 7.03 8.06
C THR A 123 -4.24 7.04 6.84
N LEU A 124 -3.79 6.55 5.69
CA LEU A 124 -4.64 6.51 4.48
C LEU A 124 -5.97 5.74 4.66
N PRO A 125 -6.01 4.56 5.32
CA PRO A 125 -7.28 3.87 5.58
C PRO A 125 -8.25 4.72 6.43
N GLU A 126 -7.75 5.35 7.49
CA GLU A 126 -8.56 6.24 8.35
C GLU A 126 -9.05 7.48 7.59
N ALA A 127 -8.19 8.07 6.75
CA ALA A 127 -8.54 9.19 5.91
C ALA A 127 -9.64 8.82 4.91
N VAL A 128 -9.57 7.65 4.28
CA VAL A 128 -10.60 7.17 3.35
C VAL A 128 -11.95 6.97 4.04
N GLU A 129 -11.98 6.46 5.27
CA GLU A 129 -13.23 6.35 6.03
C GLU A 129 -13.82 7.72 6.40
N ALA A 130 -12.97 8.68 6.80
CA ALA A 130 -13.41 10.06 7.04
C ALA A 130 -13.98 10.71 5.77
N LEU A 131 -13.29 10.55 4.64
CA LEU A 131 -13.73 11.05 3.33
C LEU A 131 -15.06 10.42 2.91
N LYS A 132 -15.24 9.09 3.08
CA LYS A 132 -16.52 8.42 2.80
C LYS A 132 -17.66 9.05 3.60
N GLY A 133 -17.41 9.38 4.87
CA GLY A 133 -18.34 10.11 5.73
C GLY A 133 -18.72 11.47 5.15
N THR A 134 -17.74 12.29 4.78
CA THR A 134 -17.95 13.63 4.21
C THR A 134 -18.73 13.57 2.91
N PHE A 135 -18.34 12.73 1.95
CA PHE A 135 -19.06 12.60 0.67
C PHE A 135 -20.49 12.10 0.84
N ARG A 136 -20.72 11.15 1.76
CA ARG A 136 -22.06 10.62 2.05
C ARG A 136 -22.98 11.70 2.61
N ILE A 137 -22.49 12.50 3.55
CA ILE A 137 -23.27 13.57 4.19
C ILE A 137 -23.47 14.75 3.24
N GLY A 138 -22.40 15.22 2.60
CA GLY A 138 -22.39 16.38 1.72
C GLY A 138 -23.29 16.21 0.50
N LEU A 139 -23.22 15.06 -0.16
CA LEU A 139 -24.03 14.77 -1.34
C LEU A 139 -25.39 14.13 -1.01
N ARG A 140 -25.68 13.86 0.27
CA ARG A 140 -26.92 13.21 0.75
C ARG A 140 -27.19 11.88 0.03
N VAL A 141 -26.13 11.15 -0.27
CA VAL A 141 -26.18 9.89 -1.01
C VAL A 141 -26.49 8.74 -0.04
N THR A 142 -27.48 7.91 -0.39
CA THR A 142 -27.84 6.70 0.37
C THR A 142 -27.17 5.44 -0.15
N ARG A 143 -26.67 5.46 -1.39
CA ARG A 143 -25.99 4.33 -2.01
C ARG A 143 -24.57 4.19 -1.45
N PRO A 144 -23.97 3.00 -1.51
CA PRO A 144 -22.58 2.81 -1.10
C PRO A 144 -21.64 3.70 -1.89
N ILE A 145 -20.66 4.30 -1.20
CA ILE A 145 -19.62 5.14 -1.80
C ILE A 145 -18.30 4.37 -1.75
N THR A 146 -17.58 4.38 -2.87
CA THR A 146 -16.23 3.82 -2.99
C THR A 146 -15.28 4.96 -3.34
N ILE A 147 -14.24 5.14 -2.52
CA ILE A 147 -13.19 6.13 -2.75
C ILE A 147 -11.94 5.41 -3.22
N HIS A 148 -11.47 5.80 -4.40
CA HIS A 148 -10.21 5.37 -4.97
C HIS A 148 -9.19 6.47 -4.76
N VAL A 149 -8.10 6.17 -4.06
CA VAL A 149 -6.94 7.06 -3.92
C VAL A 149 -5.93 6.65 -4.99
N LEU A 150 -5.79 7.46 -6.04
CA LEU A 150 -4.92 7.13 -7.17
C LEU A 150 -3.45 7.36 -6.82
N SER A 151 -3.18 8.50 -6.19
CA SER A 151 -1.85 8.85 -5.70
C SER A 151 -1.96 9.76 -4.48
N VAL A 152 -0.90 9.73 -3.67
CA VAL A 152 -0.60 10.80 -2.70
C VAL A 152 0.69 11.45 -3.17
N GLU A 153 0.64 12.75 -3.41
CA GLU A 153 1.62 13.45 -4.24
C GLU A 153 1.75 12.74 -5.60
N ASP A 154 2.97 12.34 -5.92
CA ASP A 154 3.34 11.61 -7.13
C ASP A 154 3.52 10.11 -6.88
N VAL A 155 3.18 9.60 -5.70
CA VAL A 155 3.30 8.17 -5.38
C VAL A 155 1.97 7.48 -5.70
N PRO A 156 1.90 6.67 -6.78
CA PRO A 156 0.69 5.89 -7.06
C PRO A 156 0.49 4.84 -5.97
N VAL A 157 -0.75 4.63 -5.55
CA VAL A 157 -1.05 3.69 -4.46
C VAL A 157 -2.18 2.73 -4.84
N VAL A 158 -2.18 1.57 -4.21
CA VAL A 158 -3.29 0.61 -4.24
C VAL A 158 -3.74 0.31 -2.83
N ALA A 159 -5.05 0.12 -2.64
CA ALA A 159 -5.63 -0.21 -1.35
C ALA A 159 -5.77 -1.73 -1.21
N ILE A 160 -5.38 -2.27 -0.06
CA ILE A 160 -5.64 -3.66 0.34
C ILE A 160 -6.53 -3.62 1.58
N THR A 161 -7.72 -4.19 1.48
CA THR A 161 -8.75 -4.08 2.53
C THR A 161 -9.53 -5.37 2.75
N GLY A 162 -10.24 -5.45 3.88
CA GLY A 162 -11.20 -6.51 4.18
C GLY A 162 -10.60 -7.58 5.10
N ASP A 163 -10.49 -8.81 4.60
CA ASP A 163 -9.99 -9.94 5.38
C ASP A 163 -8.45 -10.05 5.37
N VAL A 164 -7.80 -8.92 5.62
CA VAL A 164 -6.34 -8.81 5.78
C VAL A 164 -5.96 -8.55 7.23
N ILE A 165 -4.73 -8.88 7.60
CA ILE A 165 -4.21 -8.60 8.96
C ILE A 165 -4.38 -7.11 9.30
N LYS A 166 -4.07 -6.24 8.34
CA LYS A 166 -4.20 -4.79 8.46
C LYS A 166 -4.62 -4.20 7.11
N ASP A 167 -5.64 -3.36 7.13
CA ASP A 167 -6.00 -2.54 5.97
C ASP A 167 -4.86 -1.55 5.70
N GLU A 168 -4.36 -1.52 4.46
CA GLU A 168 -3.15 -0.78 4.13
C GLU A 168 -3.19 -0.26 2.70
N PHE A 169 -2.47 0.83 2.46
CA PHE A 169 -2.14 1.33 1.14
C PHE A 169 -0.66 1.07 0.88
N ILE A 170 -0.36 0.52 -0.28
CA ILE A 170 1.02 0.31 -0.70
C ILE A 170 1.30 1.07 -2.00
N PRO A 171 2.53 1.51 -2.23
CA PRO A 171 2.92 2.06 -3.53
C PRO A 171 2.66 1.02 -4.63
N ALA A 172 2.15 1.47 -5.78
CA ALA A 172 2.05 0.63 -6.97
C ALA A 172 3.34 0.71 -7.78
N TRP A 173 3.80 -0.43 -8.32
CA TRP A 173 4.95 -0.49 -9.22
C TRP A 173 4.68 -1.46 -10.38
N ASP A 174 5.41 -1.26 -11.49
CA ASP A 174 5.25 -2.06 -12.69
C ASP A 174 5.58 -3.54 -12.43
N GLY A 175 4.71 -4.44 -12.90
CA GLY A 175 4.84 -5.88 -12.71
C GLY A 175 4.49 -6.36 -11.31
N MET A 176 3.89 -5.51 -10.46
CA MET A 176 3.35 -5.92 -9.18
C MET A 176 2.22 -6.93 -9.39
N SER A 177 2.22 -8.01 -8.62
CA SER A 177 1.14 -8.99 -8.63
C SER A 177 0.15 -8.73 -7.49
N ILE A 178 -1.11 -9.16 -7.64
CA ILE A 178 -2.12 -9.03 -6.56
C ILE A 178 -1.71 -9.84 -5.33
N GLN A 179 -1.12 -11.03 -5.54
CA GLN A 179 -0.60 -11.85 -4.45
C GLN A 179 0.55 -11.15 -3.71
N GLN A 180 1.46 -10.50 -4.45
CA GLN A 180 2.54 -9.71 -3.85
C GLN A 180 1.98 -8.56 -3.01
N ALA A 181 1.01 -7.81 -3.54
CA ALA A 181 0.38 -6.70 -2.82
C ALA A 181 -0.24 -7.16 -1.49
N VAL A 182 -0.99 -8.26 -1.52
CA VAL A 182 -1.60 -8.86 -0.32
C VAL A 182 -0.54 -9.36 0.67
N THR A 183 0.56 -9.93 0.18
CA THR A 183 1.67 -10.39 1.02
C THR A 183 2.35 -9.21 1.74
N VAL A 184 2.55 -8.08 1.05
CA VAL A 184 3.11 -6.85 1.65
C VAL A 184 2.22 -6.28 2.75
N ALA A 185 0.89 -6.42 2.61
CA ALA A 185 -0.09 -6.08 3.65
C ALA A 185 -0.14 -7.11 4.81
N GLY A 186 0.73 -8.12 4.81
CA GLY A 186 0.80 -9.16 5.83
C GLY A 186 -0.06 -10.41 5.56
N GLY A 187 -0.78 -10.44 4.44
CA GLY A 187 -1.67 -11.53 4.08
C GLY A 187 -3.03 -11.50 4.78
N ARG A 188 -3.74 -12.62 4.70
CA ARG A 188 -5.05 -12.79 5.34
C ARG A 188 -4.93 -12.91 6.86
N LYS A 189 -6.01 -12.61 7.58
CA LYS A 189 -6.10 -12.84 9.02
C LYS A 189 -5.88 -14.33 9.35
N LEU A 190 -5.26 -14.60 10.50
CA LEU A 190 -5.05 -15.97 10.97
C LEU A 190 -6.40 -16.66 11.17
N GLY A 191 -6.54 -17.86 10.61
CA GLY A 191 -7.79 -18.62 10.64
C GLY A 191 -8.77 -18.31 9.50
N SER A 192 -8.46 -17.33 8.62
CA SER A 192 -9.25 -17.04 7.43
C SER A 192 -9.28 -18.25 6.48
N THR A 193 -10.47 -18.72 6.11
CA THR A 193 -10.64 -19.87 5.20
C THR A 193 -11.11 -19.47 3.81
N ASN A 194 -11.76 -18.31 3.69
CA ASN A 194 -12.21 -17.77 2.42
C ASN A 194 -11.01 -17.47 1.53
N ARG A 195 -11.15 -17.75 0.23
CA ARG A 195 -10.09 -17.48 -0.77
C ARG A 195 -10.49 -16.37 -1.72
N THR A 196 -11.75 -15.95 -1.68
CA THR A 196 -12.34 -15.03 -2.64
C THR A 196 -11.67 -13.66 -2.59
N VAL A 197 -11.33 -13.15 -3.77
CA VAL A 197 -10.72 -11.84 -3.96
C VAL A 197 -11.59 -11.03 -4.89
N TYR A 198 -11.73 -9.75 -4.58
CA TYR A 198 -12.34 -8.79 -5.47
C TYR A 198 -11.34 -7.70 -5.81
N VAL A 199 -11.24 -7.38 -7.09
CA VAL A 199 -10.52 -6.19 -7.55
C VAL A 199 -11.56 -5.17 -7.95
N ILE A 200 -11.56 -4.03 -7.26
CA ILE A 200 -12.47 -2.93 -7.55
C ILE A 200 -11.66 -1.87 -8.29
N ARG A 201 -12.01 -1.65 -9.55
CA ARG A 201 -11.37 -0.68 -10.44
C ARG A 201 -12.41 0.26 -10.99
N GLU A 202 -12.20 1.56 -10.79
CA GLU A 202 -13.13 2.60 -11.22
C GLU A 202 -14.59 2.32 -10.79
N GLY A 203 -14.78 1.91 -9.53
CA GLY A 203 -16.06 1.47 -8.98
C GLY A 203 -16.51 0.06 -9.38
N ASN A 204 -16.01 -0.50 -10.48
CA ASN A 204 -16.41 -1.81 -10.97
C ASN A 204 -15.74 -2.94 -10.20
N ARG A 205 -16.54 -3.84 -9.64
CA ARG A 205 -16.05 -4.98 -8.85
C ARG A 205 -15.93 -6.24 -9.70
N ARG A 206 -14.70 -6.73 -9.86
CA ARG A 206 -14.40 -8.00 -10.53
C ARG A 206 -14.11 -9.09 -9.51
N PHE A 207 -14.75 -10.25 -9.67
CA PHE A 207 -14.61 -11.41 -8.79
C PHE A 207 -13.50 -12.35 -9.26
N TYR A 208 -12.75 -12.88 -8.30
CA TYR A 208 -11.81 -13.97 -8.46
C TYR A 208 -12.01 -15.02 -7.36
N SER A 209 -11.97 -16.30 -7.73
CA SER A 209 -12.18 -17.41 -6.80
C SER A 209 -11.02 -17.60 -5.82
N SER A 210 -9.83 -17.10 -6.15
CA SER A 210 -8.64 -17.19 -5.30
C SER A 210 -7.63 -16.07 -5.60
N LEU A 211 -6.62 -15.91 -4.74
CA LEU A 211 -5.48 -15.01 -4.99
C LEU A 211 -4.71 -15.41 -6.25
N GLU A 212 -4.51 -16.72 -6.47
CA GLU A 212 -3.82 -17.23 -7.66
C GLU A 212 -4.60 -16.94 -8.95
N ALA A 213 -5.94 -16.98 -8.89
CA ALA A 213 -6.78 -16.60 -10.03
C ALA A 213 -6.73 -15.08 -10.29
N ALA A 214 -6.63 -14.28 -9.23
CA ALA A 214 -6.51 -12.82 -9.32
C ALA A 214 -5.16 -12.38 -9.90
N ASP A 215 -4.09 -13.13 -9.65
CA ASP A 215 -2.71 -12.78 -10.06
C ASP A 215 -2.50 -12.65 -11.58
N LYS A 216 -3.47 -13.09 -12.39
CA LYS A 216 -3.52 -12.83 -13.83
C LYS A 216 -3.79 -11.37 -14.18
N ALA A 217 -4.29 -10.59 -13.23
CA ALA A 217 -4.53 -9.17 -13.37
C ALA A 217 -3.44 -8.37 -12.64
N GLU A 218 -2.92 -7.36 -13.33
CA GLU A 218 -2.01 -6.39 -12.74
C GLU A 218 -2.84 -5.29 -12.02
N PRO A 219 -2.52 -4.98 -10.75
CA PRO A 219 -3.17 -3.89 -10.02
C PRO A 219 -2.73 -2.54 -10.59
N GLU A 220 -3.70 -1.66 -10.82
CA GLU A 220 -3.49 -0.30 -11.32
C GLU A 220 -3.60 0.72 -10.18
N PRO A 221 -2.97 1.90 -10.29
CA PRO A 221 -3.11 2.96 -9.29
C PRO A 221 -4.57 3.31 -9.02
N GLY A 222 -4.94 3.34 -7.74
CA GLY A 222 -6.30 3.55 -7.28
C GLY A 222 -7.14 2.28 -7.17
N ASP A 223 -6.66 1.11 -7.59
CA ASP A 223 -7.39 -0.14 -7.38
C ASP A 223 -7.55 -0.46 -5.89
N ILE A 224 -8.68 -1.09 -5.57
CA ILE A 224 -8.94 -1.66 -4.24
C ILE A 224 -8.97 -3.18 -4.37
N ILE A 225 -8.00 -3.84 -3.75
CA ILE A 225 -7.95 -5.29 -3.58
C ILE A 225 -8.70 -5.60 -2.28
N PHE A 226 -9.90 -6.14 -2.41
CA PHE A 226 -10.76 -6.49 -1.30
C PHE A 226 -10.78 -8.01 -1.09
N LEU A 227 -10.25 -8.46 0.05
CA LEU A 227 -10.32 -9.86 0.47
C LEU A 227 -11.65 -10.11 1.19
N SER A 228 -12.44 -11.05 0.69
CA SER A 228 -13.71 -11.38 1.32
C SER A 228 -13.49 -12.05 2.68
N PRO A 229 -14.19 -11.62 3.74
CA PRO A 229 -14.17 -12.29 5.04
C PRO A 229 -14.91 -13.63 4.99
N ASP A 230 -14.63 -14.47 5.99
CA ASP A 230 -15.45 -15.63 6.31
C ASP A 230 -16.86 -15.17 6.76
N ILE A 231 -17.90 -15.95 6.40
CA ILE A 231 -19.30 -15.71 6.78
C ILE A 231 -19.63 -16.47 8.05
#